data_AF-A0AAW0NK57-F1
#
_entry.id   AF-A0AAW0NK57-F1
#
_cell.length_a   1.000
_cell.length_b   1.000
_cell.length_c   1.000
_cell.angle_alpha   90.00
_cell.angle_beta   90.00
_cell.angle_gamma   90.00
#
_symmetry.space_group_name_H-M   'P 1'
#
loop_
_entity.id
_entity.type
_entity.pdbx_description
1 polymer ?
#
loop_
_entity_poly.entity_id
_entity_poly.type
_entity_poly.pdbx_seq_one_letter_code
_entity_poly.pdbx_strand_id
1 'polypeptide(L)'
;MLVPESRGEVRVSQAGAVMAALGDTVNIQCSPLRAQCCSVSVRALQSHSHTNNTMSLMSLQLFLLALGLLVRASSGEISLTQTPKAAAVDKGASVTLTCQTSSNVNNWLAWYLQKGTESPKPLIYAATSRQSGVSSRFSGSGYGTDFTLTISGFEAEDAGVYYCQQYTSRPFTQ
;
A
#
# COMPACT_ATOMS: atom_id res chain seq x y z
N MET A 1 -0.16 -0.13 14.35
CA MET A 1 0.91 -0.16 13.31
C MET A 1 0.41 0.75 12.22
N LEU A 2 1.02 1.93 12.09
CA LEU A 2 0.57 2.96 11.16
C LEU A 2 1.03 2.56 9.76
N VAL A 3 0.08 2.35 8.87
CA VAL A 3 0.32 2.22 7.43
C VAL A 3 0.76 3.59 6.93
N PRO A 4 1.88 3.73 6.19
CA PRO A 4 2.25 5.01 5.63
C PRO A 4 1.33 5.33 4.46
N GLU A 5 0.41 6.27 4.67
CA GLU A 5 -0.43 6.87 3.65
C GLU A 5 0.48 7.57 2.61
N SER A 6 0.73 6.94 1.47
CA SER A 6 1.41 7.58 0.34
C SER A 6 0.42 8.44 -0.45
N ARG A 7 -0.04 9.52 0.18
CA ARG A 7 -0.84 10.55 -0.48
C ARG A 7 0.09 11.34 -1.40
N GLY A 8 0.01 11.09 -2.70
CA GLY A 8 0.61 11.98 -3.70
C GLY A 8 -0.24 13.24 -3.82
N GLU A 9 0.27 14.38 -3.35
CA GLU A 9 -0.46 15.64 -3.36
C GLU A 9 0.20 16.62 -4.33
N VAL A 10 -0.48 16.94 -5.44
CA VAL A 10 -0.08 18.03 -6.33
C VAL A 10 -0.77 19.32 -5.88
N ARG A 11 -0.02 20.21 -5.22
CA ARG A 11 -0.47 21.58 -4.91
C ARG A 11 0.15 22.60 -5.87
N VAL A 12 -0.65 23.59 -6.24
CA VAL A 12 -0.16 24.86 -6.79
C VAL A 12 -0.29 25.92 -5.70
N SER A 13 0.80 26.64 -5.42
CA SER A 13 0.72 27.90 -4.69
C SER A 13 2.02 28.68 -4.83
N GLN A 14 1.94 29.98 -5.12
CA GLN A 14 3.01 30.92 -4.82
C GLN A 14 2.57 31.94 -3.77
N ALA A 15 3.52 32.18 -2.85
CA ALA A 15 3.73 33.25 -1.87
C ALA A 15 2.79 33.38 -0.65
N GLY A 16 3.36 33.07 0.53
CA GLY A 16 3.22 33.93 1.71
C GLY A 16 2.46 33.36 2.91
N ALA A 17 3.10 32.51 3.72
CA ALA A 17 2.96 32.51 5.19
C ALA A 17 4.08 31.66 5.81
N VAL A 18 4.68 32.19 6.89
CA VAL A 18 5.90 31.71 7.54
C VAL A 18 5.54 31.21 8.93
N MET A 19 6.07 30.03 9.28
CA MET A 19 6.37 29.47 10.61
C MET A 19 5.27 28.92 11.53
N ALA A 20 5.42 27.65 11.87
CA ALA A 20 5.56 27.21 13.27
C ALA A 20 6.45 25.96 13.33
N ALA A 21 7.57 26.06 14.05
CA ALA A 21 8.40 24.95 14.48
C ALA A 21 8.11 24.65 15.96
N LEU A 22 7.68 23.43 16.24
CA LEU A 22 7.91 22.67 17.47
C LEU A 22 7.87 21.21 16.98
N GLY A 23 8.93 20.42 16.98
CA GLY A 23 9.90 20.31 18.05
C GLY A 23 9.27 19.53 19.20
N ASP A 24 9.01 18.24 19.01
CA ASP A 24 9.04 17.24 20.08
C ASP A 24 9.36 15.86 19.49
N THR A 25 10.49 15.32 19.93
CA THR A 25 10.94 13.95 19.68
C THR A 25 10.28 13.04 20.70
N VAL A 26 9.54 12.02 20.27
CA VAL A 26 9.05 10.98 21.19
C VAL A 26 10.21 10.02 21.48
N ASN A 27 10.76 10.11 22.69
CA ASN A 27 11.79 9.18 23.16
C ASN A 27 11.11 8.01 23.88
N ILE A 28 11.19 6.81 23.30
CA ILE A 28 10.71 5.58 23.93
C ILE A 28 11.88 4.91 24.65
N GLN A 29 11.86 4.90 25.97
CA GLN A 29 12.87 4.24 26.79
C GLN A 29 12.28 2.98 27.44
N CYS A 30 12.60 1.82 26.88
CA CYS A 30 12.25 0.52 27.45
C CYS A 30 13.36 0.05 28.40
N SER A 31 13.11 0.08 29.70
CA SER A 31 13.97 -0.62 30.68
C SER A 31 13.53 -2.09 30.81
N PRO A 32 14.47 -3.05 30.94
CA PRO A 32 14.21 -4.49 30.83
C PRO A 32 13.53 -5.12 32.05
N LEU A 33 12.92 -4.31 32.93
CA LEU A 33 12.50 -4.75 34.27
C LEU A 33 11.00 -4.67 34.55
N ARG A 34 10.16 -4.33 33.56
CA ARG A 34 8.70 -4.56 33.63
C ARG A 34 8.06 -4.41 32.25
N ALA A 35 8.09 -5.49 31.48
CA ALA A 35 7.09 -5.68 30.44
C ALA A 35 5.77 -6.03 31.13
N GLN A 36 4.72 -5.26 30.81
CA GLN A 36 3.37 -5.28 31.37
C GLN A 36 3.26 -4.45 32.66
N CYS A 37 2.18 -3.70 32.84
CA CYS A 37 0.96 -4.34 33.31
C CYS A 37 -0.31 -3.88 32.60
N CYS A 38 -0.96 -4.82 31.91
CA CYS A 38 -2.35 -5.13 32.23
C CYS A 38 -2.39 -6.64 32.51
N SER A 39 -2.71 -6.99 33.76
CA SER A 39 -2.79 -8.36 34.25
C SER A 39 -3.89 -9.15 33.53
N VAL A 40 -3.63 -10.40 33.16
CA VAL A 40 -4.67 -11.42 33.00
C VAL A 40 -4.29 -12.61 33.89
N SER A 41 -5.11 -12.88 34.89
CA SER A 41 -4.88 -13.95 35.87
C SER A 41 -5.59 -15.23 35.42
N VAL A 42 -4.85 -16.33 35.30
CA VAL A 42 -5.42 -17.68 35.23
C VAL A 42 -4.75 -18.50 36.33
N ARG A 43 -5.52 -18.98 37.31
CA ARG A 43 -5.03 -19.90 38.33
C ARG A 43 -4.76 -21.25 37.69
N ALA A 44 -3.49 -21.67 37.66
CA ALA A 44 -3.15 -23.07 37.43
C ALA A 44 -3.44 -23.86 38.70
N LEU A 45 -4.30 -24.89 38.62
CA LEU A 45 -4.40 -25.90 39.67
C LEU A 45 -3.18 -26.82 39.58
N GLN A 46 -2.63 -27.11 40.75
CA GLN A 46 -1.41 -27.86 40.99
C GLN A 46 -1.43 -29.28 40.38
N SER A 47 -0.22 -29.68 39.99
CA SER A 47 0.30 -31.05 39.93
C SER A 47 -0.44 -32.07 40.83
N HIS A 48 -0.93 -33.13 40.20
CA HIS A 48 -0.97 -34.45 40.80
C HIS A 48 -0.40 -35.48 39.81
N SER A 49 0.65 -36.15 40.26
CA SER A 49 1.26 -37.33 39.68
C SER A 49 0.26 -38.49 39.60
N HIS A 50 0.15 -39.16 38.44
CA HIS A 50 0.47 -40.59 38.25
C HIS A 50 0.02 -41.12 36.86
N THR A 51 0.96 -41.84 36.21
CA THR A 51 0.84 -43.00 35.29
C THR A 51 0.32 -42.89 33.84
N ASN A 52 1.27 -43.18 32.93
CA ASN A 52 1.24 -44.10 31.77
C ASN A 52 0.68 -43.66 30.40
N ASN A 53 1.60 -43.57 29.42
CA ASN A 53 1.51 -43.76 27.96
C ASN A 53 0.50 -42.94 27.12
N THR A 54 -0.36 -42.10 27.70
CA THR A 54 -1.29 -41.21 26.97
C THR A 54 -0.75 -39.79 26.75
N MET A 55 0.37 -39.42 27.40
CA MET A 55 0.99 -38.09 27.34
C MET A 55 1.69 -37.75 26.00
N SER A 56 2.10 -38.75 25.22
CA SER A 56 2.82 -38.54 23.96
C SER A 56 1.91 -37.99 22.86
N LEU A 57 0.68 -38.50 22.79
CA LEU A 57 -0.28 -38.14 21.75
C LEU A 57 -0.82 -36.71 21.93
N MET A 58 -1.12 -36.29 23.16
CA MET A 58 -1.58 -34.92 23.47
C MET A 58 -0.49 -33.88 23.20
N SER A 59 0.76 -34.19 23.51
CA SER A 59 1.90 -33.31 23.26
C SER A 59 2.18 -33.12 21.77
N LEU A 60 2.08 -34.19 20.97
CA LEU A 60 2.23 -34.12 19.52
C LEU A 60 1.10 -33.33 18.85
N GLN A 61 -0.15 -33.50 19.30
CA GLN A 61 -1.31 -32.73 18.82
C GLN A 61 -1.14 -31.22 19.11
N LEU A 62 -0.69 -30.86 20.31
CA LEU A 62 -0.35 -29.48 20.68
C LEU A 62 0.80 -28.92 19.81
N PHE A 63 1.82 -29.72 19.53
CA PHE A 63 2.95 -29.32 18.68
C PHE A 63 2.54 -29.13 17.21
N LEU A 64 1.67 -30.00 16.67
CA LEU A 64 1.11 -29.89 15.32
C LEU A 64 0.16 -28.70 15.19
N LEU A 65 -0.66 -28.41 16.21
CA LEU A 65 -1.48 -27.20 16.29
C LEU A 65 -0.61 -25.94 16.36
N ALA A 66 0.46 -25.95 17.16
CA ALA A 66 1.42 -24.85 17.22
C ALA A 66 2.17 -24.66 15.88
N LEU A 67 2.55 -25.75 15.21
CA LEU A 67 3.17 -25.71 13.89
C LEU A 67 2.20 -25.21 12.81
N GLY A 68 0.92 -25.62 12.89
CA GLY A 68 -0.15 -25.10 12.04
C GLY A 68 -0.44 -23.63 12.26
N LEU A 69 -0.30 -23.12 13.49
CA LEU A 69 -0.42 -21.70 13.84
C LEU A 69 0.81 -20.87 13.43
N LEU A 70 1.95 -21.51 13.16
CA LEU A 70 3.15 -20.88 12.59
C LEU A 70 3.09 -20.74 11.06
N VAL A 71 2.20 -21.49 10.39
CA VAL A 71 1.86 -21.26 8.97
C VAL A 71 0.97 -20.03 8.88
N ARG A 72 1.55 -18.84 9.13
CA ARG A 72 0.94 -17.60 8.66
C ARG A 72 0.94 -17.71 7.14
N ALA A 73 -0.24 -17.81 6.54
CA ALA A 73 -0.39 -17.64 5.11
C ALA A 73 0.26 -16.28 4.75
N SER A 74 1.41 -16.32 4.10
CA SER A 74 2.00 -15.15 3.48
C SER A 74 1.09 -14.78 2.33
N SER A 75 0.12 -13.90 2.56
CA SER A 75 -0.65 -13.32 1.45
C SER A 75 0.36 -12.55 0.60
N GLY A 76 0.65 -13.08 -0.60
CA GLY A 76 1.52 -12.44 -1.58
C GLY A 76 0.85 -11.20 -2.17
N GLU A 77 0.75 -10.14 -1.37
CA GLU A 77 0.19 -8.85 -1.78
C GLU A 77 1.18 -8.13 -2.70
N ILE A 78 0.71 -7.73 -3.88
CA ILE A 78 1.50 -6.96 -4.83
C ILE A 78 1.44 -5.48 -4.42
N SER A 79 2.57 -4.88 -4.08
CA SER A 79 2.65 -3.46 -3.72
C SER A 79 3.00 -2.61 -4.94
N LEU A 80 2.46 -1.38 -5.01
CA LEU A 80 2.71 -0.43 -6.10
C LEU A 80 3.46 0.79 -5.57
N THR A 81 4.43 1.27 -6.35
CA THR A 81 5.21 2.48 -6.07
C THR A 81 5.06 3.44 -7.25
N GLN A 82 4.54 4.65 -6.99
CA GLN A 82 4.35 5.67 -8.01
C GLN A 82 5.32 6.84 -7.87
N THR A 83 5.80 7.35 -9.00
CA THR A 83 6.69 8.51 -9.08
C THR A 83 6.28 9.44 -10.23
N PRO A 84 6.38 10.77 -10.08
CA PRO A 84 6.61 11.48 -8.83
C PRO A 84 5.37 11.42 -7.91
N LYS A 85 5.58 11.60 -6.59
CA LYS A 85 4.45 11.74 -5.64
C LYS A 85 3.67 13.03 -5.88
N ALA A 86 4.34 14.07 -6.39
CA ALA A 86 3.76 15.35 -6.73
C ALA A 86 4.57 16.02 -7.84
N ALA A 87 3.92 16.70 -8.77
CA ALA A 87 4.57 17.49 -9.81
C ALA A 87 3.70 18.71 -10.17
N ALA A 88 4.32 19.88 -10.29
CA ALA A 88 3.70 21.03 -10.95
C ALA A 88 4.08 20.98 -12.44
N VAL A 89 3.08 21.09 -13.32
CA VAL A 89 3.27 20.94 -14.77
C VAL A 89 2.69 22.16 -15.45
N ASP A 90 3.50 22.81 -16.29
CA ASP A 90 3.07 23.97 -17.05
C ASP A 90 2.08 23.59 -18.14
N LYS A 91 1.17 24.52 -18.48
CA LYS A 91 0.21 24.31 -19.57
C LYS A 91 0.95 24.04 -20.87
N GLY A 92 0.56 22.98 -21.56
CA GLY A 92 1.18 22.56 -22.83
C GLY A 92 2.45 21.72 -22.67
N ALA A 93 3.00 21.59 -21.45
CA ALA A 93 4.13 20.70 -21.19
C ALA A 93 3.69 19.23 -21.18
N SER A 94 4.66 18.31 -21.21
CA SER A 94 4.41 16.88 -21.05
C SER A 94 4.85 16.41 -19.67
N VAL A 95 4.09 15.49 -19.08
CA VAL A 95 4.45 14.83 -17.82
C VAL A 95 4.35 13.31 -17.99
N THR A 96 5.29 12.60 -17.36
CA THR A 96 5.28 11.14 -17.29
C THR A 96 5.26 10.71 -15.84
N LEU A 97 4.25 9.91 -15.49
CA LEU A 97 4.12 9.23 -14.22
C LEU A 97 4.59 7.79 -14.40
N THR A 98 5.25 7.24 -13.39
CA THR A 98 5.67 5.84 -13.35
C THR A 98 4.93 5.09 -12.26
N CYS A 99 4.74 3.80 -12.48
CA CYS A 99 4.18 2.86 -11.53
C CYS A 99 4.98 1.56 -11.58
N GLN A 100 5.60 1.21 -10.45
CA GLN A 100 6.37 -0.01 -10.29
C GLN A 100 5.63 -0.98 -9.38
N THR A 101 5.49 -2.23 -9.81
CA THR A 101 4.88 -3.30 -9.03
C THR A 101 5.95 -4.21 -8.43
N SER A 102 5.72 -4.74 -7.22
CA SER A 102 6.68 -5.66 -6.57
C SER A 102 6.78 -7.04 -7.22
N SER A 103 5.90 -7.34 -8.17
CA SER A 103 5.84 -8.62 -8.89
C SER A 103 5.23 -8.40 -10.27
N ASN A 104 5.54 -9.31 -11.20
CA ASN A 104 5.05 -9.22 -12.57
C ASN A 104 3.51 -9.31 -12.61
N VAL A 105 2.87 -8.26 -13.14
CA VAL A 105 1.42 -8.19 -13.35
C VAL A 105 1.02 -8.27 -14.83
N ASN A 106 1.95 -8.68 -15.70
CA ASN A 106 1.78 -8.78 -17.15
C ASN A 106 1.31 -7.42 -17.71
N ASN A 107 0.12 -7.33 -18.31
CA ASN A 107 -0.51 -6.07 -18.71
C ASN A 107 -1.75 -5.74 -17.85
N TRP A 108 -2.01 -6.44 -16.75
CA TRP A 108 -3.18 -6.25 -15.88
C TRP A 108 -3.01 -5.04 -14.96
N LEU A 109 -2.78 -3.87 -15.57
CA LEU A 109 -2.63 -2.58 -14.90
C LEU A 109 -3.52 -1.52 -15.56
N ALA A 110 -4.15 -0.71 -14.72
CA ALA A 110 -4.99 0.41 -15.14
C ALA A 110 -4.54 1.70 -14.46
N TRP A 111 -4.76 2.82 -15.14
CA TRP A 111 -4.53 4.17 -14.64
C TRP A 111 -5.85 4.90 -14.48
N TYR A 112 -5.97 5.66 -13.40
CA TYR A 112 -7.17 6.42 -13.06
C TYR A 112 -6.84 7.86 -12.75
N LEU A 113 -7.81 8.74 -12.95
CA LEU A 113 -7.80 10.14 -12.53
C LEU A 113 -8.93 10.38 -11.54
N GLN A 114 -8.59 10.94 -10.39
CA GLN A 114 -9.53 11.43 -9.40
C GLN A 114 -9.44 12.95 -9.29
N LYS A 115 -10.57 13.63 -9.46
CA LYS A 115 -10.69 15.09 -9.33
C LYS A 115 -11.48 15.44 -8.08
N GLY A 116 -10.87 16.19 -7.16
CA GLY A 116 -11.53 16.58 -5.90
C GLY A 116 -12.05 15.36 -5.13
N THR A 117 -13.35 15.37 -4.84
CA THR A 117 -14.05 14.27 -4.14
C THR A 117 -14.83 13.35 -5.08
N GLU A 118 -14.65 13.47 -6.39
CA GLU A 118 -15.32 12.59 -7.34
C GLU A 118 -14.81 11.15 -7.24
N SER A 119 -15.66 10.21 -7.67
CA SER A 119 -15.22 8.84 -7.92
C SER A 119 -14.14 8.85 -8.99
N PRO A 120 -13.08 8.05 -8.82
CA PRO A 120 -12.05 7.97 -9.83
C PRO A 120 -12.54 7.46 -11.18
N LYS A 121 -11.98 8.03 -12.25
CA LYS A 121 -12.34 7.72 -13.62
C LYS A 121 -11.20 7.00 -14.33
N PRO A 122 -11.45 5.88 -15.04
CA PRO A 122 -10.41 5.15 -15.75
C PRO A 122 -9.88 5.96 -16.95
N LEU A 123 -8.57 5.97 -17.11
CA LEU A 123 -7.86 6.60 -18.23
C LEU A 123 -7.34 5.56 -19.21
N ILE A 124 -6.54 4.63 -18.70
CA ILE A 124 -5.87 3.56 -19.45
C ILE A 124 -6.18 2.25 -18.75
N TYR A 125 -6.44 1.20 -19.51
CA TYR A 125 -6.56 -0.18 -19.06
C TYR A 125 -5.61 -1.08 -19.87
N ALA A 126 -5.37 -2.29 -19.40
CA ALA A 126 -4.48 -3.25 -20.05
C ALA A 126 -3.08 -2.65 -20.36
N ALA A 127 -2.57 -1.81 -19.45
CA ALA A 127 -1.33 -1.01 -19.52
C ALA A 127 -1.25 0.06 -20.62
N THR A 128 -1.89 -0.15 -21.78
CA THR A 128 -1.69 0.69 -22.98
C THR A 128 -2.99 1.16 -23.64
N SER A 129 -4.12 0.52 -23.34
CA SER A 129 -5.39 0.77 -24.03
C SER A 129 -6.12 1.94 -23.38
N ARG A 130 -6.35 3.00 -24.15
CA ARG A 130 -7.05 4.19 -23.65
C ARG A 130 -8.56 3.98 -23.57
N GLN A 131 -9.17 4.40 -22.48
CA GLN A 131 -10.61 4.34 -22.28
C GLN A 131 -11.34 5.25 -23.27
N SER A 132 -12.50 4.82 -23.75
CA SER A 132 -13.32 5.62 -24.66
C SER A 132 -13.68 6.98 -24.06
N GLY A 133 -13.56 8.05 -24.85
CA GLY A 133 -13.79 9.43 -24.42
C GLY A 133 -12.59 10.11 -23.73
N VAL A 134 -11.49 9.39 -23.46
CA VAL A 134 -10.26 10.00 -22.93
C VAL A 134 -9.45 10.62 -24.06
N SER A 135 -8.93 11.82 -23.82
CA SER A 135 -8.14 12.60 -24.79
C SER A 135 -6.94 11.82 -25.32
N SER A 136 -6.60 12.05 -26.60
CA SER A 136 -5.45 11.42 -27.25
C SER A 136 -4.10 11.79 -26.62
N ARG A 137 -4.07 12.87 -25.83
CA ARG A 137 -2.95 13.34 -25.02
C ARG A 137 -2.49 12.33 -23.97
N PHE A 138 -3.38 11.45 -23.52
CA PHE A 138 -3.06 10.40 -22.57
C PHE A 138 -2.58 9.15 -23.29
N SER A 139 -1.43 8.62 -22.88
CA SER A 139 -0.88 7.36 -23.35
C SER A 139 -0.31 6.53 -22.20
N GLY A 140 -0.58 5.23 -22.20
CA GLY A 140 0.03 4.28 -21.28
C GLY A 140 1.09 3.44 -21.96
N SER A 141 2.11 3.04 -21.21
CA SER A 141 3.11 2.07 -21.65
C SER A 141 3.57 1.19 -20.51
N GLY A 142 4.27 0.11 -20.84
CA GLY A 142 4.87 -0.79 -19.87
C GLY A 142 4.30 -2.20 -19.88
N TYR A 143 4.96 -3.07 -19.13
CA TYR A 143 4.67 -4.49 -19.03
C TYR A 143 5.41 -5.08 -17.83
N GLY A 144 4.84 -6.12 -17.22
CA GLY A 144 5.49 -6.87 -16.16
C GLY A 144 5.49 -6.09 -14.85
N THR A 145 6.57 -5.36 -14.57
CA THR A 145 6.77 -4.64 -13.31
C THR A 145 6.79 -3.12 -13.45
N ASP A 146 7.00 -2.60 -14.65
CA ASP A 146 7.28 -1.18 -14.88
C ASP A 146 6.28 -0.61 -15.88
N PHE A 147 5.56 0.42 -15.44
CA PHE A 147 4.49 1.04 -16.20
C PHE A 147 4.61 2.55 -16.17
N THR A 148 4.17 3.21 -17.23
CA THR A 148 4.11 4.67 -17.29
C THR A 148 2.79 5.17 -17.85
N LEU A 149 2.39 6.36 -17.39
CA LEU A 149 1.35 7.18 -17.98
C LEU A 149 2.00 8.47 -18.44
N THR A 150 1.88 8.79 -19.72
CA THR A 150 2.32 10.05 -20.30
C THR A 150 1.12 10.90 -20.67
N ILE A 151 1.18 12.18 -20.29
CA ILE A 151 0.20 13.20 -20.62
C ILE A 151 0.95 14.25 -21.42
N SER A 152 0.70 14.33 -22.72
CA SER A 152 1.28 15.36 -23.58
C SER A 152 0.38 16.58 -23.65
N GLY A 153 0.94 17.79 -23.66
CA GLY A 153 0.13 19.00 -23.76
C GLY A 153 -0.82 19.18 -22.57
N PHE A 154 -0.27 19.14 -21.35
CA PHE A 154 -1.01 19.19 -20.09
C PHE A 154 -1.92 20.43 -20.02
N GLU A 155 -3.18 20.23 -19.63
CA GLU A 155 -4.17 21.31 -19.49
C GLU A 155 -4.65 21.46 -18.04
N ALA A 156 -5.28 22.60 -17.73
CA ALA A 156 -5.80 22.85 -16.38
C ALA A 156 -6.84 21.80 -15.94
N GLU A 157 -7.58 21.25 -16.89
CA GLU A 157 -8.53 20.16 -16.66
C GLU A 157 -7.85 18.82 -16.35
N ASP A 158 -6.56 18.66 -16.64
CA ASP A 158 -5.81 17.44 -16.33
C ASP A 158 -5.32 17.45 -14.87
N ALA A 159 -5.50 18.55 -14.13
CA ALA A 159 -5.16 18.60 -12.71
C ALA A 159 -6.01 17.61 -11.88
N GLY A 160 -5.33 16.74 -11.13
CA GLY A 160 -5.97 15.79 -10.23
C GLY A 160 -4.98 14.79 -9.64
N VAL A 161 -5.51 13.79 -8.93
CA VAL A 161 -4.74 12.69 -8.36
C VAL A 161 -4.78 11.52 -9.33
N TYR A 162 -3.60 11.05 -9.71
CA TYR A 162 -3.43 9.91 -10.60
C TYR A 162 -2.94 8.70 -9.83
N TYR A 163 -3.58 7.57 -10.05
CA TYR A 163 -3.15 6.32 -9.43
C TYR A 163 -3.18 5.16 -10.41
N CYS A 164 -2.26 4.22 -10.20
CA CYS A 164 -2.22 2.96 -10.92
C CYS A 164 -2.77 1.84 -10.03
N GLN A 165 -3.39 0.86 -10.66
CA GLN A 165 -3.94 -0.30 -9.98
C GLN A 165 -3.61 -1.56 -10.76
N GLN A 166 -3.08 -2.57 -10.07
CA GLN A 166 -3.02 -3.92 -10.61
C GLN A 166 -4.33 -4.66 -10.35
N TYR A 167 -4.72 -5.52 -11.29
CA TYR A 167 -5.88 -6.39 -11.14
C TYR A 167 -5.58 -7.85 -11.50
N THR A 168 -4.31 -8.27 -11.33
CA THR A 168 -3.87 -9.66 -11.51
C THR A 168 -4.15 -10.52 -10.27
N SER A 169 -4.05 -9.95 -9.07
CA SER A 169 -4.21 -10.69 -7.81
C SER A 169 -4.99 -9.87 -6.78
N ARG A 170 -5.69 -10.58 -5.88
CA ARG A 170 -6.41 -9.98 -4.76
C ARG A 170 -5.55 -9.94 -3.50
N PRO A 171 -5.70 -8.93 -2.62
CA PRO A 171 -6.57 -7.77 -2.77
C PRO A 171 -6.07 -6.84 -3.88
N PHE A 172 -7.01 -6.14 -4.53
CA PHE A 172 -6.61 -5.08 -5.45
C PHE A 172 -6.04 -3.94 -4.62
N THR A 173 -4.91 -3.42 -5.05
CA THR A 173 -4.32 -2.22 -4.46
C THR A 173 -5.16 -1.02 -4.87
N GLN A 174 -5.75 -0.34 -3.89
CA GLN A 174 -6.52 0.88 -4.09
C GLN A 174 -5.67 2.10 -3.78
#